data_AF-A0AA44A5R2-F1
#
_entry.id   AF-A0AA44A5R2-F1
#
_cell.length_a   1.000
_cell.length_b   1.000
_cell.length_c   1.000
_cell.angle_alpha   90.00
_cell.angle_beta   90.00
_cell.angle_gamma   90.00
#
_symmetry.space_group_name_H-M   'P 1'
#
loop_
_entity.id
_entity.type
_entity.pdbx_description
1 polymer ?
#
loop_
_entity_poly.entity_id
_entity_poly.type
_entity_poly.pdbx_seq_one_letter_code
_entity_poly.pdbx_strand_id
1 'polypeptide(L)' 'GQHTVEKDKSYPYISFIPMTDDVELSLAGFKYNLARQMLNIGSTLTISNEIESLQAKVTVHDGLILQIRSTDLN' A
#
# COMPACT_ATOMS: atom_id res chain seq x y z
N GLY A 1 -0.96 0.46 12.70
CA GLY A 1 -1.06 -0.99 12.96
C GLY A 1 -0.33 -1.80 11.90
N GLN A 2 -0.11 -3.10 12.16
CA GLN A 2 0.50 -4.03 11.20
C GLN A 2 -0.56 -4.95 10.57
N HIS A 3 -0.50 -5.07 9.25
CA HIS A 3 -1.43 -5.87 8.45
C HIS A 3 -0.67 -6.73 7.45
N THR A 4 -1.29 -7.84 7.07
CA THR A 4 -0.74 -8.79 6.11
C THR A 4 -1.69 -8.88 4.92
N VAL A 5 -1.15 -8.82 3.71
CA VAL A 5 -1.92 -8.88 2.46
C VAL A 5 -1.41 -10.02 1.62
N GLU A 6 -2.32 -10.87 1.16
CA GLU A 6 -2.02 -11.97 0.25
C GLU A 6 -2.10 -11.52 -1.20
N LYS A 7 -1.23 -12.11 -2.02
CA LYS A 7 -1.26 -11.91 -3.46
C LYS A 7 -2.59 -12.46 -4.01
N ASP A 8 -3.34 -11.61 -4.72
CA ASP A 8 -4.59 -11.97 -5.37
C ASP A 8 -4.42 -11.67 -6.86
N LYS A 9 -4.59 -12.70 -7.70
CA LYS A 9 -4.44 -12.58 -9.14
C LYS A 9 -5.63 -11.85 -9.78
N SER A 10 -6.77 -11.81 -9.12
CA SER A 10 -7.98 -11.12 -9.58
C SER A 10 -7.87 -9.60 -9.41
N TYR A 11 -6.97 -9.14 -8.53
CA TYR A 11 -6.70 -7.74 -8.26
C TYR A 11 -5.18 -7.51 -8.15
N PRO A 12 -4.46 -7.45 -9.29
CA PRO A 12 -3.01 -7.37 -9.31
C PRO A 12 -2.47 -6.07 -8.73
N TYR A 13 -3.25 -4.99 -8.80
CA TYR A 13 -2.84 -3.68 -8.29
C TYR A 13 -3.36 -3.46 -6.88
N ILE A 14 -2.54 -2.80 -6.08
CA ILE A 14 -2.88 -2.34 -4.73
C ILE A 14 -2.37 -0.91 -4.52
N SER A 15 -3.24 -0.06 -4.00
CA SER A 15 -2.96 1.34 -3.75
C SER A 15 -3.18 1.68 -2.29
N PHE A 16 -2.35 2.58 -1.76
CA PHE A 16 -2.50 3.13 -0.41
C PHE A 16 -2.70 4.64 -0.53
N ILE A 17 -3.83 5.15 -0.03
CA ILE A 17 -4.18 6.57 -0.12
C ILE A 17 -4.21 7.15 1.31
N PRO A 18 -3.39 8.17 1.62
CA PRO A 18 -3.45 8.88 2.91
C PRO A 18 -4.79 9.58 3.07
N MET A 19 -5.47 9.33 4.19
CA MET A 19 -6.74 9.99 4.57
C MET A 19 -6.52 11.09 5.60
N THR A 20 -5.32 11.17 6.17
CA THR A 20 -4.83 12.25 7.04
C THR A 20 -3.48 12.72 6.51
N ASP A 21 -3.04 13.91 6.93
CA ASP A 21 -1.65 14.33 6.75
C ASP A 21 -0.71 13.54 7.67
N ASP A 22 0.60 13.65 7.40
CA ASP A 22 1.68 13.06 8.20
C ASP A 22 1.55 11.54 8.43
N VAL A 23 0.98 10.82 7.46
CA VAL A 23 0.92 9.36 7.50
C VAL A 23 2.33 8.77 7.36
N GLU A 24 2.71 7.87 8.25
CA GLU A 24 3.99 7.16 8.18
C GLU A 24 3.77 5.67 7.84
N LEU A 25 4.24 5.25 6.66
CA LEU A 25 3.94 3.94 6.08
C LEU A 25 5.20 3.11 5.80
N SER A 26 5.14 1.80 6.04
CA SER A 26 6.11 0.84 5.52
C SER A 26 5.42 -0.29 4.77
N LEU A 27 6.01 -0.66 3.63
CA LEU A 27 5.54 -1.70 2.72
C LEU A 27 6.68 -2.69 2.50
N ALA A 28 6.44 -3.97 2.78
CA ALA A 28 7.41 -5.06 2.56
C ALA A 28 6.75 -6.20 1.76
N GLY A 29 7.44 -6.73 0.75
CA GLY A 29 6.90 -7.76 -0.15
C GLY A 29 6.16 -7.20 -1.38
N PHE A 30 6.23 -5.89 -1.59
CA PHE A 30 5.68 -5.21 -2.76
C PHE A 30 6.78 -4.92 -3.78
N LYS A 31 6.39 -4.68 -5.03
CA LYS A 31 7.25 -4.21 -6.11
C LYS A 31 7.97 -2.91 -5.72
N TYR A 32 7.23 -2.00 -5.08
CA TYR A 32 7.77 -0.79 -4.48
C TYR A 32 7.66 -0.88 -2.96
N ASN A 33 8.71 -1.37 -2.32
CA ASN A 33 8.80 -1.39 -0.85
C ASN A 33 9.06 0.02 -0.30
N LEU A 34 8.57 0.26 0.91
CA LEU A 34 8.74 1.51 1.63
C LEU A 34 9.18 1.23 3.07
N ALA A 35 10.05 2.09 3.60
CA ALA A 35 10.48 2.04 4.99
C ALA A 35 10.24 3.40 5.63
N ARG A 36 9.29 3.46 6.57
CA ARG A 36 8.91 4.66 7.34
C ARG A 36 8.74 5.92 6.46
N GLN A 37 8.05 5.74 5.33
CA GLN A 37 7.82 6.81 4.37
C GLN A 37 6.72 7.73 4.87
N MET A 38 7.00 9.03 4.89
CA MET A 38 5.99 10.07 5.16
C MET A 38 5.15 10.31 3.91
N LEU A 39 3.83 10.35 4.07
CA LEU A 39 2.83 10.58 3.03
C LEU A 39 1.84 11.64 3.50
N ASN A 40 1.54 12.59 2.62
CA ASN A 40 0.52 13.61 2.85
C ASN A 40 -0.68 13.39 1.92
N ILE A 41 -1.80 14.02 2.25
CA ILE A 41 -2.99 13.96 1.40
C ILE A 41 -2.63 14.47 -0.01
N GLY A 42 -3.08 13.74 -1.03
CA GLY A 42 -2.76 14.04 -2.44
C GLY A 42 -1.48 13.40 -2.96
N SER A 43 -0.70 12.71 -2.11
CA SER A 43 0.44 11.91 -2.57
C SER A 43 -0.01 10.76 -3.46
N THR A 44 0.71 10.54 -4.57
CA THR A 44 0.47 9.46 -5.53
C THR A 44 1.54 8.37 -5.48
N LEU A 45 2.53 8.47 -4.57
CA LEU A 45 3.71 7.59 -4.50
C LEU A 45 3.36 6.10 -4.37
N THR A 46 2.23 5.80 -3.73
CA THR A 46 1.78 4.45 -3.37
C THR A 46 0.63 3.93 -4.23
N ILE A 47 0.34 4.60 -5.35
CA ILE A 47 -0.73 4.20 -6.27
C ILE A 47 -0.23 3.13 -7.25
N SER A 48 -1.08 2.13 -7.53
CA SER A 48 -0.82 1.03 -8.48
C SER A 48 0.46 0.25 -8.19
N ASN A 49 0.71 -0.06 -6.92
CA ASN A 49 1.75 -0.98 -6.52
C ASN A 49 1.31 -2.44 -6.78
N GLU A 50 2.24 -3.38 -6.69
CA GLU A 50 1.99 -4.80 -6.92
C GLU A 50 2.63 -5.63 -5.80
N ILE A 51 2.05 -6.80 -5.49
CA ILE A 51 2.63 -7.75 -4.55
C ILE A 51 3.54 -8.73 -5.30
N GLU A 52 4.83 -8.74 -4.97
CA GLU A 52 5.81 -9.64 -5.60
C GLU A 52 6.02 -10.94 -4.81
N SER A 53 5.96 -10.87 -3.49
CA SER A 53 6.10 -12.05 -2.61
C SER A 53 4.80 -12.86 -2.53
N LEU A 54 4.86 -14.04 -1.89
CA LEU A 54 3.66 -14.82 -1.55
C LEU A 54 2.74 -14.06 -0.58
N GLN A 55 3.35 -13.28 0.31
CA GLN A 55 2.67 -12.50 1.34
C GLN A 55 3.41 -11.18 1.56
N ALA A 56 2.66 -10.08 1.62
CA ALA A 56 3.19 -8.74 1.84
C ALA A 56 2.73 -8.19 3.19
N LYS A 57 3.53 -7.29 3.77
CA LYS A 57 3.30 -6.68 5.08
C LYS A 57 3.16 -5.17 4.91
N VAL A 58 2.08 -4.64 5.47
CA VAL A 58 1.78 -3.21 5.56
C VAL A 58 1.91 -2.79 7.02
N THR A 59 2.70 -1.76 7.30
CA THR A 59 2.82 -1.19 8.65
C THR A 59 2.51 0.29 8.58
N VAL A 60 1.38 0.67 9.17
CA VAL A 60 1.01 2.07 9.41
C VAL A 60 1.56 2.44 10.78
N HIS A 61 2.59 3.28 10.82
CA HIS A 61 3.18 3.75 12.08
C HIS A 61 2.34 4.88 12.67
N ASP A 62 1.83 5.76 11.81
CA ASP A 62 0.93 6.85 12.19
C ASP A 62 -0.06 7.21 11.08
N GLY A 63 -1.18 7.82 11.46
CA GLY A 63 -2.24 8.30 10.57
C GLY A 63 -3.21 7.24 10.04
N LEU A 64 -4.07 7.66 9.10
CA LEU A 64 -5.09 6.81 8.49
C LEU A 64 -4.83 6.62 6.99
N ILE A 65 -4.94 5.37 6.53
CA ILE A 65 -4.78 4.99 5.12
C ILE A 65 -6.01 4.23 4.64
N LEU A 66 -6.44 4.54 3.42
CA LEU A 66 -7.34 3.70 2.64
C LEU A 66 -6.54 2.78 1.71
N GLN A 67 -6.80 1.48 1.78
CA GLN A 67 -6.26 0.50 0.86
C GLN A 67 -7.29 0.17 -0.22
N ILE A 68 -6.88 0.21 -1.49
CA ILE A 68 -7.71 -0.19 -2.64
C ILE A 68 -7.00 -1.29 -3.40
N ARG A 69 -7.71 -2.36 -3.76
CA ARG A 69 -7.24 -3.36 -4.72
C ARG A 69 -8.04 -3.21 -6.01
N SER A 70 -7.36 -3.25 -7.15
CA SER A 70 -7.98 -3.05 -8.46
C SER A 70 -7.39 -3.98 -9.51
N THR A 71 -8.14 -4.13 -10.60
CA THR A 71 -7.70 -4.77 -11.84
C THR A 71 -8.12 -3.88 -13.00
N ASP A 72 -7.37 -3.94 -14.08
CA ASP A 72 -7.85 -3.39 -15.34
C ASP A 72 -8.92 -4.32 -15.92
N LEU A 73 -9.93 -3.74 -16.56
CA LEU A 73 -10.91 -4.48 -17.36
C LEU A 73 -10.21 -4.88 -18.67
N ASN A 74 -9.75 -6.12 -18.73
CA ASN A 74 -9.46 -6.80 -20.00
C ASN A 74 -10.71 -7.53 -20.49
#